data_AF-A0A0C1ZKT4-F1
#
_entry.id   AF-A0A0C1ZKT4-F1
#
_cell.length_a   1.000
_cell.length_b   1.000
_cell.length_c   1.000
_cell.angle_alpha   90.00
_cell.angle_beta   90.00
_cell.angle_gamma   90.00
#
_symmetry.space_group_name_H-M   'P 1'
#
loop_
_entity.id
_entity.type
_entity.pdbx_description
1 polymer ?
#
loop_
_entity_poly.entity_id
_entity_poly.type
_entity_poly.pdbx_seq_one_letter_code
_entity_poly.pdbx_strand_id
1 'polypeptide(L)'
;MPDHHRRDGGSPSMKFRNTFVLATLVAPLTFGCAEKVEDTAPKEEELPNIKVELPPAPDFDEARAPVKWEGDPDGAYSIFGLRKDIDDRLKEGEAGQKVVVKGYVQEIYVPPECPEGQLCPPGKQPHFWISDSPDEKGKKRAMMVVNYHFPIPEWDTDTLKQWEDQPLVIVELGKQYTITGEFKRFSNSGFAHDNGLLEFHSYKAPNPDPESGGELIWIYPPNSDWHPQTVAATEAQNAEMQARMQKEAEAVKKKKDGG
;
A
#
# COMPACT_ATOMS: atom_id res chain seq x y z
N MET A 1 -19.24 5.59 -43.99
CA MET A 1 -18.41 6.02 -45.12
C MET A 1 -18.59 7.52 -45.30
N PRO A 2 -17.55 8.32 -45.52
CA PRO A 2 -16.09 8.10 -45.45
C PRO A 2 -15.48 9.13 -44.44
N ASP A 3 -14.18 9.37 -44.24
CA ASP A 3 -12.94 8.59 -44.24
C ASP A 3 -11.93 9.35 -43.36
N HIS A 4 -10.97 8.61 -42.81
CA HIS A 4 -9.58 8.96 -42.51
C HIS A 4 -9.19 10.37 -42.00
N HIS A 5 -8.57 10.42 -40.81
CA HIS A 5 -7.10 10.58 -40.74
C HIS A 5 -6.52 10.21 -39.37
N ARG A 6 -5.77 9.11 -39.39
CA ARG A 6 -4.82 8.63 -38.38
C ARG A 6 -3.52 9.44 -38.54
N ARG A 7 -2.94 9.96 -37.45
CA ARG A 7 -1.56 10.47 -37.43
C ARG A 7 -0.77 9.69 -36.39
N ASP A 8 -0.09 8.67 -36.87
CA ASP A 8 1.00 7.98 -36.19
C ASP A 8 2.26 8.88 -36.28
N GLY A 9 2.79 9.29 -35.13
CA GLY A 9 4.05 10.03 -35.01
C GLY A 9 5.08 9.16 -34.30
N GLY A 10 5.83 8.39 -35.08
CA GLY A 10 6.87 7.48 -34.59
C GLY A 10 8.06 8.21 -33.98
N SER A 11 8.54 7.68 -32.86
CA SER A 11 9.77 8.08 -32.18
C SER A 11 10.96 7.25 -32.70
N PRO A 12 12.12 7.84 -33.04
CA PRO A 12 13.23 7.08 -33.61
C PRO A 12 14.07 6.38 -32.53
N SER A 13 14.17 5.07 -32.67
CA SER A 13 15.05 4.16 -31.91
C SER A 13 16.52 4.39 -32.25
N MET A 14 17.32 4.69 -31.22
CA MET A 14 18.76 4.93 -31.27
C MET A 14 19.50 3.59 -31.18
N LYS A 15 20.17 3.16 -32.26
CA LYS A 15 21.00 1.94 -32.28
C LYS A 15 22.47 2.30 -32.07
N PHE A 16 23.00 1.99 -30.90
CA PHE A 16 24.44 1.97 -30.63
C PHE A 16 25.10 0.77 -31.33
N ARG A 17 26.13 1.02 -32.13
CA ARG A 17 27.03 -0.01 -32.67
C ARG A 17 28.46 0.30 -32.21
N ASN A 18 28.92 -0.47 -31.23
CA ASN A 18 30.32 -0.55 -30.84
C ASN A 18 31.06 -1.44 -31.85
N THR A 19 32.12 -0.94 -32.47
CA THR A 19 33.08 -1.78 -33.20
C THR A 19 34.48 -1.23 -32.98
N PHE A 20 35.27 -1.97 -32.19
CA PHE A 20 36.69 -1.76 -31.95
C PHE A 20 37.41 -2.92 -32.64
N VAL A 21 38.28 -2.66 -33.62
CA VAL A 21 39.28 -3.63 -34.09
C VAL A 21 40.57 -2.87 -34.41
N LEU A 22 41.58 -3.15 -33.59
CA LEU A 22 42.98 -2.74 -33.73
C LEU A 22 43.73 -3.93 -34.33
N ALA A 23 44.48 -3.74 -35.42
CA ALA A 23 45.38 -4.76 -35.95
C ALA A 23 46.69 -4.09 -36.40
N THR A 24 47.77 -4.40 -35.69
CA THR A 24 49.12 -3.88 -35.91
C THR A 24 49.97 -4.91 -36.67
N LEU A 25 50.71 -4.42 -37.67
CA LEU A 25 51.58 -5.17 -38.59
C LEU A 25 52.84 -5.75 -37.91
N VAL A 26 53.27 -6.91 -38.40
CA VAL A 26 54.55 -7.59 -38.12
C VAL A 26 55.57 -7.25 -39.22
N ALA A 27 56.84 -7.03 -38.88
CA ALA A 27 57.98 -7.29 -39.77
C ALA A 27 59.32 -7.54 -39.00
N PRO A 28 60.26 -8.33 -39.54
CA PRO A 28 61.39 -8.98 -38.85
C PRO A 28 62.79 -8.48 -39.32
N LEU A 29 63.87 -9.22 -38.98
CA LEU A 29 65.31 -9.16 -39.40
C LEU A 29 66.24 -8.84 -38.18
N THR A 30 67.41 -9.43 -37.88
CA THR A 30 68.40 -10.27 -38.61
C THR A 30 69.48 -10.81 -37.62
N PHE A 31 70.04 -11.98 -37.95
CA PHE A 31 71.41 -12.54 -37.73
C PHE A 31 72.39 -11.96 -36.68
N GLY A 32 73.05 -12.86 -35.93
CA GLY A 32 74.51 -12.76 -35.69
C GLY A 32 75.08 -13.23 -34.33
N CYS A 33 75.86 -14.32 -34.39
CA CYS A 33 77.01 -14.73 -33.55
C CYS A 33 76.87 -15.16 -32.08
N ALA A 34 77.60 -16.23 -31.79
CA ALA A 34 77.68 -16.97 -30.54
C ALA A 34 78.60 -16.30 -29.52
N GLU A 35 78.17 -16.29 -28.25
CA GLU A 35 79.08 -16.29 -27.10
C GLU A 35 78.39 -16.98 -25.92
N LYS A 36 79.11 -17.89 -25.26
CA LYS A 36 78.69 -18.52 -24.01
C LYS A 36 78.68 -17.46 -22.91
N VAL A 37 77.53 -17.23 -22.30
CA VAL A 37 77.42 -16.58 -20.99
C VAL A 37 76.70 -17.57 -20.09
N GLU A 38 77.41 -18.03 -19.06
CA GLU A 38 76.80 -18.65 -17.89
C GLU A 38 75.92 -17.59 -17.23
N ASP A 39 74.59 -17.79 -17.26
CA ASP A 39 73.66 -16.95 -16.53
C ASP A 39 72.95 -17.82 -15.48
N THR A 40 73.29 -17.53 -14.24
CA THR A 40 72.56 -17.92 -13.04
C THR A 40 71.10 -17.49 -13.18
N ALA A 41 70.20 -18.44 -13.46
CA ALA A 41 68.76 -18.19 -13.44
C ALA A 41 68.35 -17.66 -12.04
N PRO A 42 67.58 -16.56 -11.96
CA PRO A 42 66.93 -16.17 -10.72
C PRO A 42 65.95 -17.28 -10.35
N LYS A 43 66.01 -17.79 -9.12
CA LYS A 43 64.92 -18.59 -8.56
C LYS A 43 63.66 -17.74 -8.60
N GLU A 44 62.72 -18.12 -9.45
CA GLU A 44 61.34 -17.65 -9.39
C GLU A 44 60.78 -18.07 -8.03
N GLU A 45 60.67 -17.12 -7.10
CA GLU A 45 59.95 -17.32 -5.85
C GLU A 45 58.47 -17.48 -6.21
N GLU A 46 58.02 -18.73 -6.31
CA GLU A 46 56.61 -19.07 -6.38
C GLU A 46 55.91 -18.56 -5.11
N LEU A 47 55.27 -17.40 -5.22
CA LEU A 47 54.38 -16.89 -4.18
C LEU A 47 53.31 -17.95 -3.91
N PRO A 48 53.09 -18.36 -2.64
CA PRO A 48 52.10 -19.36 -2.32
C PRO A 48 50.75 -18.89 -2.86
N ASN A 49 50.03 -19.79 -3.54
CA ASN A 49 48.69 -19.55 -4.06
C ASN A 49 47.73 -19.36 -2.88
N ILE A 50 47.68 -18.14 -2.35
CA ILE A 50 46.79 -17.74 -1.27
C ILE A 50 45.38 -17.75 -1.87
N LYS A 51 44.65 -18.85 -1.62
CA LYS A 51 43.21 -18.88 -1.82
C LYS A 51 42.58 -17.93 -0.82
N VAL A 52 42.33 -16.70 -1.29
CA VAL A 52 41.48 -15.73 -0.59
C VAL A 52 40.05 -16.22 -0.75
N GLU A 53 39.57 -17.02 0.20
CA GLU A 53 38.15 -17.29 0.31
C GLU A 53 37.47 -16.02 0.81
N LEU A 54 36.83 -15.31 -0.12
CA LEU A 54 35.94 -14.21 0.23
C LEU A 54 34.83 -14.79 1.13
N PRO A 55 34.49 -14.11 2.25
CA PRO A 55 33.34 -14.51 3.03
C PRO A 55 32.10 -14.58 2.10
N PRO A 56 31.16 -15.48 2.37
CA PRO A 56 29.93 -15.55 1.61
C PRO A 56 29.30 -14.15 1.56
N ALA A 57 28.85 -13.75 0.36
CA ALA A 57 28.22 -12.46 0.19
C ALA A 57 27.09 -12.32 1.23
N PRO A 58 27.01 -11.19 1.95
CA PRO A 58 25.94 -10.99 2.91
C PRO A 58 24.60 -11.18 2.22
N ASP A 59 23.72 -11.97 2.84
CA ASP A 59 22.38 -12.15 2.35
C ASP A 59 21.57 -10.87 2.59
N PHE A 60 21.23 -10.17 1.53
CA PHE A 60 20.46 -8.92 1.58
C PHE A 60 18.94 -9.17 1.64
N ASP A 61 18.49 -10.43 1.56
CA ASP A 61 17.07 -10.79 1.55
C ASP A 61 16.49 -11.05 2.96
N GLU A 62 17.31 -11.34 3.97
CA GLU A 62 16.85 -11.60 5.36
C GLU A 62 16.17 -10.41 6.06
N ALA A 63 16.32 -9.19 5.54
CA ALA A 63 15.78 -7.97 6.17
C ALA A 63 14.42 -7.50 5.60
N ARG A 64 13.81 -8.25 4.66
CA ARG A 64 12.54 -7.85 4.04
C ARG A 64 11.35 -8.55 4.71
N ALA A 65 10.32 -7.77 5.04
CA ALA A 65 9.07 -8.33 5.53
C ALA A 65 8.47 -9.32 4.49
N PRO A 66 7.79 -10.39 4.93
CA PRO A 66 7.20 -11.37 4.02
C PRO A 66 6.08 -10.71 3.21
N VAL A 67 5.68 -11.24 2.04
CA VAL A 67 4.59 -10.62 1.24
C VAL A 67 3.25 -10.65 1.99
N LYS A 68 2.99 -11.73 2.72
CA LYS A 68 1.87 -11.90 3.64
C LYS A 68 2.38 -12.41 4.97
N TRP A 69 1.68 -12.10 6.04
CA TRP A 69 1.98 -12.64 7.36
C TRP A 69 1.64 -14.13 7.39
N GLU A 70 2.66 -14.97 7.53
CA GLU A 70 2.49 -16.41 7.64
C GLU A 70 1.73 -16.76 8.93
N GLY A 71 0.75 -17.66 8.82
CA GLY A 71 -0.07 -18.08 9.96
C GLY A 71 -1.17 -17.09 10.37
N ASP A 72 -1.33 -15.96 9.68
CA ASP A 72 -2.47 -15.08 9.89
C ASP A 72 -3.72 -15.67 9.18
N PRO A 73 -4.82 -15.94 9.90
CA PRO A 73 -5.99 -16.61 9.34
C PRO A 73 -6.69 -15.76 8.27
N ASP A 74 -6.51 -14.45 8.28
CA ASP A 74 -7.09 -13.53 7.30
C ASP A 74 -6.18 -13.34 6.07
N GLY A 75 -5.02 -14.00 6.04
CA GLY A 75 -4.05 -13.88 4.96
C GLY A 75 -3.56 -12.44 4.77
N ALA A 76 -3.38 -11.72 5.88
CA ALA A 76 -3.02 -10.32 5.91
C ALA A 76 -1.72 -10.03 5.15
N TYR A 77 -1.75 -9.03 4.28
CA TYR A 77 -0.57 -8.51 3.62
C TYR A 77 0.33 -7.78 4.62
N SER A 78 1.64 -7.85 4.38
CA SER A 78 2.56 -6.83 4.89
C SER A 78 2.50 -5.59 3.99
N ILE A 79 3.00 -4.47 4.48
CA ILE A 79 3.11 -3.23 3.71
C ILE A 79 4.09 -3.41 2.56
N PHE A 80 5.22 -4.07 2.79
CA PHE A 80 6.16 -4.47 1.74
C PHE A 80 5.46 -5.29 0.66
N GLY A 81 4.70 -6.31 1.04
CA GLY A 81 4.02 -7.21 0.12
C GLY A 81 2.96 -6.52 -0.72
N LEU A 82 2.20 -5.61 -0.10
CA LEU A 82 1.21 -4.79 -0.79
C LEU A 82 1.87 -3.84 -1.82
N ARG A 83 3.04 -3.30 -1.48
CA ARG A 83 3.79 -2.37 -2.36
C ARG A 83 4.68 -3.07 -3.38
N LYS A 84 4.93 -4.38 -3.24
CA LYS A 84 5.73 -5.15 -4.20
C LYS A 84 5.11 -5.11 -5.60
N ASP A 85 3.79 -5.26 -5.68
CA ASP A 85 2.99 -5.21 -6.91
C ASP A 85 2.04 -4.00 -6.87
N ILE A 86 2.59 -2.83 -6.53
CA ILE A 86 1.82 -1.61 -6.20
C ILE A 86 0.81 -1.23 -7.28
N ASP A 87 1.17 -1.27 -8.55
CA ASP A 87 0.28 -0.81 -9.64
C ASP A 87 -0.96 -1.70 -9.79
N ASP A 88 -0.84 -3.01 -9.60
CA ASP A 88 -1.98 -3.92 -9.68
C ASP A 88 -2.84 -3.86 -8.42
N ARG A 89 -2.20 -3.77 -7.25
CA ARG A 89 -2.91 -3.58 -5.97
C ARG A 89 -3.68 -2.27 -5.91
N LEU A 90 -3.14 -1.19 -6.50
CA LEU A 90 -3.83 0.09 -6.61
C LEU A 90 -5.06 -0.01 -7.53
N LYS A 91 -4.95 -0.68 -8.69
CA LYS A 91 -6.11 -0.89 -9.57
C LYS A 91 -7.21 -1.68 -8.88
N GLU A 92 -6.85 -2.74 -8.14
CA GLU A 92 -7.79 -3.54 -7.35
C GLU A 92 -8.50 -2.66 -6.30
N GLY A 93 -7.75 -1.87 -5.53
CA GLY A 93 -8.32 -0.98 -4.52
C GLY A 93 -9.16 0.17 -5.09
N GLU A 94 -8.78 0.74 -6.24
CA GLU A 94 -9.59 1.73 -6.97
C GLU A 94 -10.88 1.13 -7.53
N ALA A 95 -10.91 -0.17 -7.81
CA ALA A 95 -12.12 -0.91 -8.14
C ALA A 95 -12.99 -1.28 -6.91
N GLY A 96 -12.60 -0.83 -5.71
CA GLY A 96 -13.31 -1.09 -4.45
C GLY A 96 -12.96 -2.44 -3.80
N GLN A 97 -11.89 -3.11 -4.25
CA GLN A 97 -11.46 -4.35 -3.62
C GLN A 97 -10.80 -4.05 -2.27
N LYS A 98 -11.32 -4.69 -1.22
CA LYS A 98 -10.78 -4.60 0.13
C LYS A 98 -9.64 -5.60 0.31
N VAL A 99 -8.59 -5.16 0.96
CA VAL A 99 -7.43 -5.96 1.33
C VAL A 99 -7.27 -5.96 2.85
N VAL A 100 -6.77 -7.06 3.40
CA VAL A 100 -6.38 -7.15 4.81
C VAL A 100 -4.89 -6.87 4.91
N VAL A 101 -4.50 -5.94 5.77
CA VAL A 101 -3.12 -5.54 6.02
C VAL A 101 -2.85 -5.59 7.51
N LYS A 102 -1.67 -6.06 7.91
CA LYS A 102 -1.26 -6.08 9.31
C LYS A 102 0.04 -5.32 9.49
N GLY A 103 0.08 -4.44 10.49
CA GLY A 103 1.21 -3.55 10.72
C GLY A 103 1.19 -2.89 12.10
N TYR A 104 2.34 -2.37 12.50
CA TYR A 104 2.57 -1.67 13.77
C TYR A 104 2.33 -0.19 13.61
N VAL A 105 1.55 0.40 14.51
CA VAL A 105 1.27 1.85 14.50
C VAL A 105 2.52 2.60 14.94
N GLN A 106 3.05 3.42 14.04
CA GLN A 106 4.25 4.21 14.27
C GLN A 106 3.94 5.62 14.77
N GLU A 107 2.89 6.23 14.22
CA GLU A 107 2.52 7.60 14.52
C GLU A 107 1.03 7.79 14.29
N ILE A 108 0.38 8.57 15.14
CA ILE A 108 -1.01 8.99 14.97
C ILE A 108 -0.99 10.50 14.77
N TYR A 109 -1.67 10.98 13.74
CA TYR A 109 -1.76 12.41 13.50
C TYR A 109 -2.53 13.08 14.63
N VAL A 110 -1.90 14.07 15.26
CA VAL A 110 -2.53 14.97 16.22
C VAL A 110 -2.52 16.36 15.62
N PRO A 111 -3.68 17.03 15.48
CA PRO A 111 -3.73 18.42 15.05
C PRO A 111 -2.85 19.29 15.95
N PRO A 112 -2.06 20.24 15.39
CA PRO A 112 -1.23 21.11 16.20
C PRO A 112 -2.09 22.00 17.10
N GLU A 113 -1.64 22.23 18.33
CA GLU A 113 -2.30 23.15 19.26
C GLU A 113 -2.23 24.58 18.74
N CYS A 114 -3.35 25.29 18.91
CA CYS A 114 -3.52 26.64 18.41
C CYS A 114 -3.23 27.67 19.50
N PRO A 115 -2.30 28.62 19.28
CA PRO A 115 -2.11 29.73 20.20
C PRO A 115 -3.41 30.52 20.37
N GLU A 116 -3.73 30.90 21.60
CA GLU A 116 -4.94 31.67 21.90
C GLU A 116 -5.00 32.97 21.09
N GLY A 117 -6.16 33.23 20.50
CA GLY A 117 -6.43 34.45 19.73
C GLY A 117 -6.00 34.44 18.26
N GLN A 118 -5.49 33.32 17.73
CA GLN A 118 -5.14 33.19 16.30
C GLN A 118 -6.08 32.24 15.54
N LEU A 119 -6.38 32.59 14.29
CA LEU A 119 -7.11 31.70 13.38
C LEU A 119 -6.15 30.63 12.87
N CYS A 120 -6.29 29.41 13.36
CA CYS A 120 -5.51 28.28 12.89
C CYS A 120 -6.03 27.70 11.58
N PRO A 121 -5.13 27.08 10.79
CA PRO A 121 -5.55 26.14 9.76
C PRO A 121 -6.38 25.01 10.40
N PRO A 122 -7.46 24.55 9.74
CA PRO A 122 -8.19 23.38 10.22
C PRO A 122 -7.24 22.17 10.28
N GLY A 123 -7.35 21.38 11.35
CA GLY A 123 -6.65 20.12 11.46
C GLY A 123 -6.96 19.23 10.25
N LYS A 124 -5.97 18.43 9.82
CA LYS A 124 -6.25 17.40 8.82
C LYS A 124 -7.19 16.36 9.42
N GLN A 125 -7.91 15.64 8.57
CA GLN A 125 -8.73 14.54 9.07
C GLN A 125 -7.87 13.48 9.78
N PRO A 126 -8.44 12.71 10.72
CA PRO A 126 -7.71 11.67 11.44
C PRO A 126 -7.04 10.67 10.48
N HIS A 127 -5.73 10.51 10.64
CA HIS A 127 -4.93 9.49 9.94
C HIS A 127 -3.78 9.02 10.83
N PHE A 128 -3.24 7.85 10.55
CA PHE A 128 -2.08 7.31 11.24
C PHE A 128 -1.16 6.58 10.27
N TRP A 129 0.02 6.19 10.75
CA TRP A 129 1.03 5.52 9.95
C TRP A 129 1.33 4.15 10.55
N ILE A 130 1.39 3.12 9.70
CA ILE A 130 1.76 1.77 10.09
C ILE A 130 3.03 1.29 9.36
N SER A 131 3.80 0.39 9.97
CA SER A 131 4.99 -0.25 9.39
C SER A 131 4.98 -1.77 9.61
N ASP A 132 5.88 -2.48 8.92
CA ASP A 132 5.99 -3.94 9.04
C ASP A 132 6.74 -4.36 10.32
N SER A 133 7.57 -3.47 10.88
CA SER A 133 8.33 -3.69 12.11
C SER A 133 8.06 -2.59 13.14
N PRO A 134 8.01 -2.91 14.45
CA PRO A 134 7.80 -1.92 15.51
C PRO A 134 8.90 -0.87 15.58
N ASP A 135 10.13 -1.22 15.19
CA ASP A 135 11.31 -0.33 15.27
C ASP A 135 11.51 0.51 14.01
N GLU A 136 10.67 0.31 12.99
CA GLU A 136 10.81 0.99 11.70
C GLU A 136 10.34 2.44 11.77
N LYS A 137 11.30 3.34 12.02
CA LYS A 137 11.02 4.77 12.11
C LYS A 137 10.98 5.43 10.72
N GLY A 138 9.98 6.29 10.53
CA GLY A 138 9.91 7.28 9.45
C GLY A 138 8.72 7.12 8.51
N LYS A 139 8.03 8.24 8.24
CA LYS A 139 6.83 8.34 7.39
C LYS A 139 7.00 7.83 5.96
N LYS A 140 8.23 7.84 5.43
CA LYS A 140 8.52 7.40 4.05
C LYS A 140 8.30 5.90 3.84
N ARG A 141 8.59 5.09 4.87
CA ARG A 141 8.46 3.62 4.81
C ARG A 141 7.11 3.17 5.35
N ALA A 142 6.54 3.93 6.28
CA ALA A 142 5.21 3.67 6.77
C ALA A 142 4.13 3.82 5.68
N MET A 143 3.03 3.11 5.83
CA MET A 143 1.81 3.30 5.07
C MET A 143 0.85 4.17 5.85
N MET A 144 0.29 5.17 5.19
CA MET A 144 -0.74 6.03 5.78
C MET A 144 -2.09 5.30 5.76
N VAL A 145 -2.77 5.29 6.89
CA VAL A 145 -4.14 4.80 7.05
C VAL A 145 -5.02 6.00 7.33
N VAL A 146 -6.06 6.19 6.52
CA VAL A 146 -6.92 7.39 6.54
C VAL A 146 -8.39 7.00 6.75
N ASN A 147 -9.23 7.96 7.14
CA ASN A 147 -10.68 7.79 7.28
C ASN A 147 -11.09 6.72 8.32
N TYR A 148 -10.27 6.52 9.34
CA TYR A 148 -10.56 5.53 10.39
C TYR A 148 -11.50 6.05 11.49
N HIS A 149 -11.71 7.37 11.55
CA HIS A 149 -12.53 8.02 12.56
C HIS A 149 -13.33 9.17 11.96
N PHE A 150 -14.63 9.14 12.18
CA PHE A 150 -15.56 10.19 11.77
C PHE A 150 -16.13 10.86 13.02
N PRO A 151 -15.90 12.16 13.21
CA PRO A 151 -16.39 12.86 14.38
C PRO A 151 -17.93 12.89 14.35
N ILE A 152 -18.55 12.47 15.45
CA ILE A 152 -19.98 12.64 15.67
C ILE A 152 -20.16 14.01 16.37
N PRO A 153 -21.00 14.91 15.84
CA PRO A 153 -21.25 16.18 16.50
C PRO A 153 -21.83 16.01 17.90
N GLU A 154 -21.26 16.68 18.90
CA GLU A 154 -21.71 16.58 20.30
C GLU A 154 -23.17 17.04 20.51
N TRP A 155 -23.68 17.91 19.63
CA TRP A 155 -25.04 18.43 19.69
C TRP A 155 -26.07 17.54 18.99
N ASP A 156 -25.63 16.53 18.24
CA ASP A 156 -26.51 15.59 17.53
C ASP A 156 -26.82 14.39 18.42
N THR A 157 -27.73 14.60 19.37
CA THR A 157 -28.08 13.58 20.38
C THR A 157 -28.67 12.31 19.80
N ASP A 158 -29.34 12.40 18.64
CA ASP A 158 -29.97 11.24 18.02
C ASP A 158 -28.92 10.35 17.35
N THR A 159 -27.95 10.96 16.66
CA THR A 159 -26.79 10.22 16.15
C THR A 159 -25.97 9.64 17.29
N LEU A 160 -25.69 10.41 18.36
CA LEU A 160 -24.95 9.88 19.52
C LEU A 160 -25.62 8.65 20.15
N LYS A 161 -26.94 8.68 20.36
CA LYS A 161 -27.71 7.54 20.87
C LYS A 161 -27.69 6.35 19.93
N GLN A 162 -27.79 6.58 18.61
CA GLN A 162 -27.76 5.52 17.61
C GLN A 162 -26.46 4.70 17.67
N TRP A 163 -25.35 5.35 18.03
CA TRP A 163 -24.01 4.75 18.04
C TRP A 163 -23.50 4.40 19.45
N GLU A 164 -24.31 4.57 20.49
CA GLU A 164 -23.92 4.36 21.90
C GLU A 164 -23.42 2.94 22.17
N ASP A 165 -24.09 1.93 21.61
CA ASP A 165 -23.76 0.52 21.80
C ASP A 165 -22.66 0.01 20.85
N GLN A 166 -22.20 0.86 19.91
CA GLN A 166 -21.23 0.44 18.89
C GLN A 166 -19.79 0.69 19.37
N PRO A 167 -18.87 -0.28 19.18
CA PRO A 167 -17.47 -0.08 19.51
C PRO A 167 -16.85 1.06 18.70
N LEU A 168 -16.13 1.95 19.38
CA LEU A 168 -15.33 2.97 18.73
C LEU A 168 -14.02 2.39 18.20
N VAL A 169 -13.52 2.95 17.10
CA VAL A 169 -12.18 2.63 16.59
C VAL A 169 -11.13 3.27 17.49
N ILE A 170 -10.37 2.44 18.21
CA ILE A 170 -9.31 2.87 19.12
C ILE A 170 -7.98 2.28 18.63
N VAL A 171 -7.06 3.18 18.28
CA VAL A 171 -5.73 2.86 17.78
C VAL A 171 -4.69 3.42 18.74
N GLU A 172 -3.72 2.60 19.14
CA GLU A 172 -2.65 2.99 20.05
C GLU A 172 -1.29 2.91 19.38
N LEU A 173 -0.39 3.82 19.77
CA LEU A 173 0.99 3.84 19.30
C LEU A 173 1.73 2.55 19.70
N GLY A 174 2.52 2.01 18.78
CA GLY A 174 3.35 0.82 18.98
C GLY A 174 2.62 -0.51 18.93
N LYS A 175 1.28 -0.52 18.93
CA LYS A 175 0.50 -1.77 18.81
C LYS A 175 0.39 -2.23 17.37
N GLN A 176 0.33 -3.55 17.18
CA GLN A 176 0.06 -4.17 15.89
C GLN A 176 -1.43 -4.37 15.71
N TYR A 177 -1.95 -4.02 14.54
CA TYR A 177 -3.36 -4.24 14.20
C TYR A 177 -3.48 -4.93 12.85
N THR A 178 -4.53 -5.75 12.70
CA THR A 178 -5.00 -6.29 11.43
C THR A 178 -6.16 -5.43 10.95
N ILE A 179 -5.96 -4.74 9.82
CA ILE A 179 -6.84 -3.71 9.28
C ILE A 179 -7.33 -4.15 7.91
N THR A 180 -8.63 -4.05 7.68
CA THR A 180 -9.22 -4.15 6.34
C THR A 180 -9.39 -2.74 5.77
N GLY A 181 -9.03 -2.56 4.50
CA GLY A 181 -9.21 -1.30 3.81
C GLY A 181 -9.00 -1.42 2.31
N GLU A 182 -9.21 -0.32 1.60
CA GLU A 182 -8.97 -0.23 0.16
C GLU A 182 -7.61 0.42 -0.06
N PHE A 183 -6.72 -0.26 -0.80
CA PHE A 183 -5.39 0.28 -1.09
C PHE A 183 -5.44 1.20 -2.30
N LYS A 184 -5.30 2.51 -2.05
CA LYS A 184 -5.51 3.56 -3.06
C LYS A 184 -4.37 4.54 -3.10
N ARG A 185 -4.22 5.26 -4.21
CA ARG A 185 -3.29 6.39 -4.30
C ARG A 185 -3.92 7.68 -3.75
N PHE A 186 -5.24 7.81 -3.92
CA PHE A 186 -6.04 8.94 -3.49
C PHE A 186 -7.22 8.43 -2.64
N SER A 187 -7.44 9.00 -1.46
CA SER A 187 -8.62 8.69 -0.65
C SER A 187 -9.82 9.53 -1.09
N ASN A 188 -11.03 9.10 -0.71
CA ASN A 188 -12.26 9.87 -0.96
C ASN A 188 -12.26 11.22 -0.23
N SER A 189 -11.45 11.35 0.82
CA SER A 189 -11.28 12.57 1.61
C SER A 189 -10.14 13.48 1.14
N GLY A 190 -9.47 13.15 0.03
CA GLY A 190 -8.44 13.99 -0.58
C GLY A 190 -7.03 13.81 -0.03
N PHE A 191 -6.74 12.74 0.71
CA PHE A 191 -5.36 12.35 0.99
C PHE A 191 -4.75 11.71 -0.26
N ALA A 192 -3.45 11.93 -0.44
CA ALA A 192 -2.68 11.34 -1.53
C ALA A 192 -1.34 10.84 -1.00
N HIS A 193 -0.90 9.68 -1.48
CA HIS A 193 0.41 9.16 -1.15
C HIS A 193 0.97 8.34 -2.32
N ASP A 194 2.19 8.65 -2.78
CA ASP A 194 2.77 8.05 -3.99
C ASP A 194 2.93 6.53 -3.88
N ASN A 195 3.33 6.05 -2.70
CA ASN A 195 3.47 4.62 -2.38
C ASN A 195 2.16 3.96 -1.93
N GLY A 196 1.02 4.59 -2.25
CA GLY A 196 -0.30 4.20 -1.80
C GLY A 196 -0.56 4.48 -0.32
N LEU A 197 -1.84 4.56 0.00
CA LEU A 197 -2.44 4.68 1.33
C LEU A 197 -3.53 3.61 1.48
N LEU A 198 -3.92 3.35 2.73
CA LEU A 198 -5.02 2.45 3.06
C LEU A 198 -6.23 3.30 3.48
N GLU A 199 -7.28 3.29 2.68
CA GLU A 199 -8.57 3.84 3.08
C GLU A 199 -9.25 2.84 4.02
N PHE A 200 -9.40 3.24 5.27
CA PHE A 200 -9.83 2.35 6.34
C PHE A 200 -11.26 1.86 6.13
N HIS A 201 -11.48 0.57 6.35
CA HIS A 201 -12.82 -0.02 6.39
C HIS A 201 -13.17 -0.53 7.78
N SER A 202 -12.29 -1.37 8.36
CA SER A 202 -12.45 -1.94 9.70
C SER A 202 -11.11 -2.47 10.23
N TYR A 203 -11.05 -2.80 11.51
CA TYR A 203 -9.90 -3.50 12.10
C TYR A 203 -10.35 -4.59 13.06
N LYS A 204 -9.49 -5.59 13.27
CA LYS A 204 -9.71 -6.59 14.30
C LYS A 204 -9.29 -6.07 15.66
N ALA A 205 -10.19 -6.18 16.64
CA ALA A 205 -9.88 -5.96 18.04
C ALA A 205 -10.64 -6.97 18.91
N PRO A 206 -10.21 -7.18 20.17
CA PRO A 206 -11.02 -7.89 21.14
C PRO A 206 -12.39 -7.22 21.26
N ASN A 207 -13.43 -8.05 21.29
CA ASN A 207 -14.78 -7.58 21.54
C ASN A 207 -14.82 -6.85 22.89
N PRO A 208 -15.31 -5.59 22.93
CA PRO A 208 -15.36 -4.82 24.17
C PRO A 208 -16.32 -5.41 25.20
N ASP A 209 -17.23 -6.30 24.79
CA ASP A 209 -18.11 -7.02 25.71
C ASP A 209 -17.28 -7.94 26.62
N PRO A 210 -17.28 -7.72 27.95
CA PRO A 210 -16.54 -8.56 28.89
C PRO A 210 -16.98 -10.03 28.89
N GLU A 211 -18.20 -10.34 28.41
CA GLU A 211 -18.71 -11.71 28.34
C GLU A 211 -18.21 -12.47 27.09
N SER A 212 -17.62 -11.78 26.12
CA SER A 212 -17.16 -12.34 24.84
C SER A 212 -15.93 -13.25 24.95
N GLY A 213 -15.30 -13.35 26.12
CA GLY A 213 -14.12 -14.19 26.33
C GLY A 213 -12.90 -13.80 25.49
N GLY A 214 -12.84 -12.57 24.98
CA GLY A 214 -11.72 -12.08 24.15
C GLY A 214 -11.83 -12.47 22.67
N GLU A 215 -13.02 -12.81 22.20
CA GLU A 215 -13.29 -13.01 20.76
C GLU A 215 -12.87 -11.77 19.96
N LEU A 216 -12.16 -11.98 18.85
CA LEU A 216 -11.77 -10.89 17.95
C LEU A 216 -12.91 -10.59 16.96
N ILE A 217 -13.40 -9.35 16.98
CA ILE A 217 -14.42 -8.87 16.05
C ILE A 217 -13.85 -7.80 15.13
N TRP A 218 -14.50 -7.61 13.98
CA TRP A 218 -14.23 -6.47 13.12
C TRP A 218 -14.99 -5.25 13.64
N ILE A 219 -14.24 -4.23 14.04
CA ILE A 219 -14.78 -2.93 14.47
C ILE A 219 -14.72 -1.96 13.29
N TYR A 220 -15.83 -1.29 13.06
CA TYR A 220 -16.03 -0.34 11.97
C TYR A 220 -16.13 1.09 12.53
N PRO A 221 -15.73 2.12 11.79
CA PRO A 221 -15.92 3.50 12.22
C PRO A 221 -17.42 3.79 12.32
N PRO A 222 -17.92 4.29 13.46
CA PRO A 222 -19.26 4.81 13.55
C PRO A 222 -19.50 5.90 12.52
N ASN A 223 -20.76 6.05 12.10
CA ASN A 223 -21.17 7.08 11.13
C ASN A 223 -20.50 6.98 9.74
N SER A 224 -19.87 5.84 9.43
CA SER A 224 -19.38 5.58 8.07
C SER A 224 -20.46 4.95 7.20
N ASP A 225 -20.46 5.27 5.90
CA ASP A 225 -21.44 4.75 4.93
C ASP A 225 -21.36 3.23 4.76
N TRP A 226 -20.17 2.67 4.99
CA TRP A 226 -19.90 1.22 4.91
C TRP A 226 -20.07 0.50 6.25
N HIS A 227 -20.45 1.19 7.32
CA HIS A 227 -20.75 0.54 8.58
C HIS A 227 -21.93 -0.45 8.38
N PRO A 228 -21.87 -1.69 8.90
CA PRO A 228 -22.94 -2.68 8.70
C PRO A 228 -24.34 -2.16 9.05
N GLN A 229 -24.48 -1.43 10.15
CA GLN A 229 -25.74 -0.78 10.55
C GLN A 229 -26.24 0.27 9.52
N THR A 230 -25.34 1.09 8.97
CA THR A 230 -25.68 2.10 7.94
C THR A 230 -26.07 1.43 6.62
N VAL A 231 -25.34 0.38 6.22
CA VAL A 231 -25.65 -0.40 5.02
C VAL A 231 -27.02 -1.04 5.12
N ALA A 232 -27.32 -1.72 6.24
CA ALA A 232 -28.61 -2.36 6.48
C ALA A 232 -29.77 -1.34 6.45
N ALA A 233 -29.59 -0.17 7.07
CA ALA A 233 -30.59 0.90 7.03
C ALA A 233 -30.83 1.43 5.61
N THR A 234 -29.75 1.64 4.84
CA THR A 234 -29.82 2.12 3.45
C THR A 234 -30.48 1.10 2.53
N GLU A 235 -30.13 -0.18 2.68
CA GLU A 235 -30.75 -1.27 1.91
C GLU A 235 -32.24 -1.40 2.20
N ALA A 236 -32.65 -1.28 3.46
CA ALA A 236 -34.06 -1.30 3.84
C ALA A 236 -34.84 -0.12 3.21
N GLN A 237 -34.27 1.09 3.25
CA GLN A 237 -34.88 2.28 2.62
C GLN A 237 -34.98 2.12 1.10
N ASN A 238 -33.93 1.58 0.46
CA ASN A 238 -33.92 1.33 -0.97
C ASN A 238 -34.97 0.29 -1.37
N ALA A 239 -35.11 -0.79 -0.59
CA ALA A 239 -36.13 -1.82 -0.81
C ALA A 239 -37.55 -1.24 -0.67
N GLU A 240 -37.79 -0.39 0.33
CA GLU A 240 -39.08 0.28 0.52
C GLU A 240 -39.39 1.23 -0.67
N MET A 241 -38.42 2.03 -1.10
CA MET A 241 -38.58 2.93 -2.23
C MET A 241 -38.85 2.15 -3.53
N GLN A 242 -38.14 1.06 -3.77
CA GLN A 242 -38.37 0.18 -4.91
C GLN A 242 -39.78 -0.42 -4.88
N ALA A 243 -40.23 -0.90 -3.71
CA ALA A 243 -41.59 -1.42 -3.55
C ALA A 243 -42.65 -0.32 -3.80
N ARG A 244 -42.41 0.91 -3.35
CA ARG A 244 -43.29 2.05 -3.63
C ARG A 244 -43.34 2.38 -5.12
N MET A 245 -42.19 2.46 -5.79
CA MET A 245 -42.12 2.72 -7.22
C MET A 245 -42.80 1.62 -8.06
N GLN A 246 -42.67 0.35 -7.66
CA GLN A 246 -43.36 -0.76 -8.32
C GLN A 246 -44.89 -0.63 -8.18
N LYS A 247 -45.38 -0.35 -6.96
CA LYS A 247 -46.82 -0.11 -6.71
C LYS A 247 -47.35 1.07 -7.53
N GLU A 248 -46.62 2.17 -7.59
CA GLU A 248 -47.00 3.35 -8.38
C GLU A 248 -46.97 3.06 -9.88
N ALA A 249 -45.96 2.35 -10.38
CA ALA A 249 -45.87 1.95 -11.79
C ALA A 249 -47.03 1.04 -12.20
N GLU A 250 -47.43 0.09 -11.35
CA GLU A 250 -48.61 -0.76 -11.57
C GLU A 250 -49.90 0.05 -11.57
N ALA A 251 -50.05 1.00 -10.65
CA ALA A 251 -51.22 1.87 -10.59
C ALA A 251 -51.34 2.75 -11.85
N VAL A 252 -50.22 3.25 -12.39
CA VAL A 252 -50.20 4.03 -13.64
C VAL A 252 -50.55 3.15 -14.85
N LYS A 253 -50.03 1.91 -14.92
CA LYS A 253 -50.40 0.97 -15.99
C LYS A 253 -51.90 0.67 -15.98
N LYS A 254 -52.47 0.34 -14.82
CA LYS A 254 -53.91 0.09 -14.67
C LYS A 254 -54.78 1.29 -15.09
N LYS A 255 -54.31 2.53 -14.87
CA LYS A 255 -55.02 3.74 -15.32
C LYS A 255 -54.92 3.96 -16.84
N LYS A 256 -53.85 3.51 -17.50
CA LYS A 256 -53.68 3.62 -18.95
C LYS A 256 -54.43 2.53 -19.73
N ASP A 257 -54.57 1.34 -19.17
CA ASP A 257 -55.26 0.22 -19.82
C ASP A 257 -56.79 0.23 -19.61
N GLY A 258 -57.27 1.08 -18.70
CA GLY A 258 -58.70 1.19 -18.34
C GLY A 258 -59.41 2.45 -18.87
N GLY A 259 -58.79 3.22 -19.77
CA GLY A 259 -59.37 4.40 -20.42
C GLY A 259 -59.30 4.29 -21.93
#